data_AF-A0A6L8IUB6-F1
#
_entry.id   AF-A0A6L8IUB6-F1
#
_cell.length_a   1.000
_cell.length_b   1.000
_cell.length_c   1.000
_cell.angle_alpha   90.00
_cell.angle_beta   90.00
_cell.angle_gamma   90.00
#
_symmetry.space_group_name_H-M   'P 1'
#
loop_
_entity.id
_entity.type
_entity.pdbx_description
1 polymer ?
#
loop_
_entity_poly.entity_id
_entity_poly.type
_entity_poly.pdbx_seq_one_letter_code
_entity_poly.pdbx_strand_id
1 'polypeptide(L)'
;RPLSNTVTATVEGPPPLTAEFVGMPESHDGVGTFEFELRFSEDFPGRLPPRLLRDEAFEVTHGTVQRARRVEQEQNRRWTIAVQPDSHEDVTVELPAATDCDAVGAVCTEAGRPLSNTTTATVAGPQASAQVDGSVLTLAWETRRDGFALPSGKDFAVRVDGGLRAVASTSLWMRGVVLGLAEPVRPHQAVAVDYLGSAMHPLRDGAGDAEPAWRDLPAVNVTGVASAEGPAVRATAANRPPVTDDVSASFAGLELGDTGLAVAGIGTDVRRLDLSRNGLADIATLARLRALESLDLSDNDIIDVSALRGLTALRRLDLGGNDIVEVWPLADLPDLEVLVLDGNRVADVGALTHMARLENLGLARNAVEDISPLADLRSLRRLDLGWNPVRDLSPVGDLQRLVWLRLPDAGGDAPTHRLVLLRWLLAPDTPGTCLGCAVLRND
;
A
#
# COMPACT_ATOMS: atom_id res chain seq x y z
N ARG A 1 -84.91 -32.17 10.91
CA ARG A 1 -83.87 -31.30 10.33
C ARG A 1 -82.54 -32.01 10.53
N PRO A 2 -81.86 -32.52 9.49
CA PRO A 2 -80.51 -33.04 9.69
C PRO A 2 -79.57 -31.85 9.86
N LEU A 3 -78.70 -31.91 10.87
CA LEU A 3 -77.61 -30.96 11.06
C LEU A 3 -76.50 -31.36 10.08
N SER A 4 -76.41 -30.64 8.96
CA SER A 4 -75.24 -30.66 8.08
C SER A 4 -74.17 -29.77 8.72
N ASN A 5 -73.32 -30.35 9.56
CA ASN A 5 -72.08 -29.69 9.97
C ASN A 5 -71.02 -29.97 8.90
N THR A 6 -70.99 -29.13 7.87
CA THR A 6 -69.87 -29.07 6.95
C THR A 6 -68.77 -28.29 7.65
N VAL A 7 -67.76 -28.98 8.18
CA VAL A 7 -66.54 -28.36 8.68
C VAL A 7 -65.68 -28.01 7.47
N THR A 8 -65.69 -26.73 7.07
CA THR A 8 -64.74 -26.21 6.09
C THR A 8 -63.42 -26.03 6.81
N ALA A 9 -62.57 -27.06 6.79
CA ALA A 9 -61.18 -26.91 7.19
C ALA A 9 -60.48 -26.13 6.08
N THR A 10 -60.17 -24.85 6.31
CA THR A 10 -59.15 -24.13 5.54
C THR A 10 -57.83 -24.81 5.82
N VAL A 11 -57.40 -25.67 4.90
CA VAL A 11 -56.01 -26.14 4.83
C VAL A 11 -55.19 -24.89 4.49
N GLU A 12 -54.59 -24.24 5.48
CA GLU A 12 -53.55 -23.25 5.22
C GLU A 12 -52.47 -23.97 4.40
N GLY A 13 -52.20 -23.44 3.20
CA GLY A 13 -51.15 -23.96 2.35
C GLY A 13 -49.79 -23.91 3.07
N PRO A 14 -48.78 -24.64 2.56
CA PRO A 14 -47.43 -24.53 3.11
C PRO A 14 -46.98 -23.07 3.08
N PRO A 15 -46.18 -22.63 4.07
CA PRO A 15 -45.71 -21.25 4.16
C PRO A 15 -44.98 -20.83 2.87
N PRO A 16 -44.96 -19.53 2.54
CA PRO A 16 -44.26 -19.06 1.35
C PRO A 16 -42.76 -19.36 1.43
N LEU A 17 -42.16 -19.72 0.28
CA LEU A 17 -40.72 -19.89 0.18
C LEU A 17 -40.09 -18.49 0.20
N THR A 18 -39.28 -18.20 1.22
CA THR A 18 -38.52 -16.94 1.30
C THR A 18 -37.03 -17.21 1.35
N ALA A 19 -36.25 -16.18 1.05
CA ALA A 19 -34.80 -16.19 1.12
C ALA A 19 -34.28 -15.03 1.99
N GLU A 20 -33.09 -15.21 2.54
CA GLU A 20 -32.31 -14.17 3.20
C GLU A 20 -30.82 -14.34 2.89
N PHE A 21 -30.07 -13.23 2.93
CA PHE A 21 -28.62 -13.24 2.87
C PHE A 21 -28.04 -13.15 4.28
N VAL A 22 -27.08 -14.03 4.59
CA VAL A 22 -26.44 -14.10 5.90
C VAL A 22 -24.93 -14.01 5.74
N GLY A 23 -24.30 -13.21 6.60
CA GLY A 23 -22.84 -13.04 6.60
C GLY A 23 -22.34 -12.27 5.38
N MET A 24 -23.13 -11.33 4.86
CA MET A 24 -22.64 -10.37 3.87
C MET A 24 -21.46 -9.59 4.47
N PRO A 25 -20.33 -9.48 3.77
CA PRO A 25 -19.21 -8.65 4.22
C PRO A 25 -19.60 -7.17 4.22
N GLU A 26 -18.91 -6.38 5.05
CA GLU A 26 -19.14 -4.94 5.12
C GLU A 26 -18.57 -4.20 3.89
N SER A 27 -17.47 -4.71 3.31
CA SER A 27 -16.83 -4.16 2.12
C SER A 27 -16.16 -5.26 1.27
N HIS A 28 -15.83 -4.93 0.02
CA HIS A 28 -14.98 -5.74 -0.86
C HIS A 28 -13.71 -4.97 -1.28
N ASP A 29 -12.70 -5.69 -1.76
CA ASP A 29 -11.41 -5.11 -2.22
C ASP A 29 -11.39 -4.79 -3.73
N GLY A 30 -12.45 -5.16 -4.47
CA GLY A 30 -12.60 -4.93 -5.90
C GLY A 30 -11.93 -5.98 -6.80
N VAL A 31 -11.18 -6.92 -6.21
CA VAL A 31 -10.37 -7.91 -6.95
C VAL A 31 -10.53 -9.32 -6.39
N GLY A 32 -10.69 -9.47 -5.10
CA GLY A 32 -10.98 -10.71 -4.41
C GLY A 32 -12.47 -11.09 -4.49
N THR A 33 -12.72 -12.38 -4.67
CA THR A 33 -14.08 -12.92 -4.55
C THR A 33 -14.51 -12.88 -3.09
N PHE A 34 -15.68 -12.30 -2.80
CA PHE A 34 -16.29 -12.38 -1.48
C PHE A 34 -17.41 -13.43 -1.45
N GLU A 35 -17.69 -13.96 -0.26
CA GLU A 35 -18.68 -15.01 -0.06
C GLU A 35 -19.73 -14.64 0.98
N PHE A 36 -20.96 -15.08 0.75
CA PHE A 36 -22.05 -14.99 1.71
C PHE A 36 -22.91 -16.24 1.66
N GLU A 37 -23.76 -16.41 2.67
CA GLU A 37 -24.70 -17.53 2.73
C GLU A 37 -26.09 -17.10 2.27
N LEU A 38 -26.64 -17.78 1.27
CA LEU A 38 -28.05 -17.72 0.91
C LEU A 38 -28.81 -18.78 1.71
N ARG A 39 -29.80 -18.35 2.51
CA ARG A 39 -30.68 -19.23 3.28
C ARG A 39 -32.11 -19.16 2.78
N PHE A 40 -32.72 -20.31 2.56
CA PHE A 40 -34.16 -20.42 2.31
C PHE A 40 -34.92 -20.72 3.61
N SER A 41 -36.19 -20.31 3.67
CA SER A 41 -37.07 -20.48 4.84
C SER A 41 -37.27 -21.95 5.23
N GLU A 42 -37.21 -22.85 4.25
CA GLU A 42 -37.31 -24.29 4.43
C GLU A 42 -36.32 -25.01 3.51
N ASP A 43 -36.03 -26.26 3.85
CA ASP A 43 -35.45 -27.17 2.86
C ASP A 43 -36.56 -27.67 1.95
N PHE A 44 -36.27 -27.84 0.66
CA PHE A 44 -37.26 -28.33 -0.29
C PHE A 44 -36.65 -29.39 -1.22
N PRO A 45 -37.36 -30.52 -1.43
CA PRO A 45 -36.91 -31.59 -2.30
C PRO A 45 -36.82 -31.10 -3.76
N GLY A 46 -35.96 -31.77 -4.52
CA GLY A 46 -35.67 -31.43 -5.92
C GLY A 46 -34.25 -30.88 -6.13
N ARG A 47 -33.78 -30.90 -7.38
CA ARG A 47 -32.42 -30.46 -7.72
C ARG A 47 -32.43 -29.03 -8.22
N LEU A 48 -32.35 -28.04 -7.32
CA LEU A 48 -32.01 -26.66 -7.70
C LEU A 48 -30.60 -26.67 -8.31
N PRO A 49 -30.42 -26.45 -9.63
CA PRO A 49 -29.10 -26.61 -10.23
C PRO A 49 -28.19 -25.46 -9.78
N PRO A 50 -26.94 -25.73 -9.35
CA PRO A 50 -26.00 -24.65 -8.99
C PRO A 50 -25.78 -23.61 -10.09
N ARG A 51 -25.94 -24.02 -11.35
CA ARG A 51 -25.84 -23.12 -12.51
C ARG A 51 -26.97 -22.11 -12.57
N LEU A 52 -28.20 -22.47 -12.17
CA LEU A 52 -29.30 -21.49 -12.11
C LEU A 52 -28.93 -20.34 -11.16
N LEU A 53 -28.45 -20.68 -9.96
CA LEU A 53 -28.01 -19.69 -8.98
C LEU A 53 -26.75 -18.93 -9.38
N ARG A 54 -25.89 -19.48 -10.23
CA ARG A 54 -24.67 -18.79 -10.67
C ARG A 54 -24.93 -17.88 -11.88
N ASP A 55 -25.73 -18.34 -12.82
CA ASP A 55 -25.79 -17.77 -14.16
C ASP A 55 -27.07 -16.94 -14.42
N GLU A 56 -28.16 -17.19 -13.66
CA GLU A 56 -29.49 -16.68 -14.03
C GLU A 56 -30.29 -16.07 -12.87
N ALA A 57 -30.14 -16.58 -11.65
CA ALA A 57 -31.06 -16.24 -10.55
C ALA A 57 -30.80 -14.88 -9.89
N PHE A 58 -29.56 -14.37 -9.94
CA PHE A 58 -29.21 -13.10 -9.30
C PHE A 58 -29.06 -11.99 -10.33
N GLU A 59 -29.50 -10.80 -9.94
CA GLU A 59 -29.11 -9.54 -10.58
C GLU A 59 -27.97 -8.94 -9.76
N VAL A 60 -26.78 -8.80 -10.35
CA VAL A 60 -25.59 -8.25 -9.67
C VAL A 60 -25.09 -7.04 -10.45
N THR A 61 -24.95 -5.91 -9.77
CA THR A 61 -24.26 -4.72 -10.31
C THR A 61 -22.78 -4.76 -9.91
N HIS A 62 -21.90 -4.32 -10.81
CA HIS A 62 -20.45 -4.20 -10.55
C HIS A 62 -19.76 -5.49 -10.08
N GLY A 63 -20.31 -6.63 -10.47
CA GLY A 63 -19.78 -7.93 -10.11
C GLY A 63 -20.49 -9.07 -10.80
N THR A 64 -19.97 -10.28 -10.62
CA THR A 64 -20.53 -11.49 -11.21
C THR A 64 -20.49 -12.64 -10.21
N VAL A 65 -21.55 -13.44 -10.15
CA VAL A 65 -21.55 -14.67 -9.35
C VAL A 65 -20.63 -15.70 -10.01
N GLN A 66 -19.51 -16.02 -9.38
CA GLN A 66 -18.56 -17.03 -9.88
C GLN A 66 -18.96 -18.42 -9.44
N ARG A 67 -19.63 -18.54 -8.29
CA ARG A 67 -19.90 -19.83 -7.67
C ARG A 67 -21.17 -19.80 -6.83
N ALA A 68 -21.94 -20.89 -6.95
CA ALA A 68 -22.98 -21.24 -6.00
C ALA A 68 -22.78 -22.70 -5.59
N ARG A 69 -22.69 -22.97 -4.29
CA ARG A 69 -22.45 -24.32 -3.75
C ARG A 69 -23.36 -24.59 -2.57
N ARG A 70 -23.99 -25.76 -2.53
CA ARG A 70 -24.72 -26.20 -1.33
C ARG A 70 -23.79 -26.37 -0.14
N VAL A 71 -24.24 -25.93 1.03
CA VAL A 71 -23.52 -26.14 2.29
C VAL A 71 -23.66 -27.61 2.71
N GLU A 72 -24.89 -28.11 2.81
CA GLU A 72 -25.17 -29.53 3.02
C GLU A 72 -25.47 -30.25 1.70
N GLN A 73 -24.95 -31.48 1.52
CA GLN A 73 -25.25 -32.27 0.32
C GLN A 73 -26.75 -32.57 0.25
N GLU A 74 -27.31 -32.43 -0.96
CA GLU A 74 -28.71 -32.72 -1.30
C GLU A 74 -29.79 -31.84 -0.64
N GLN A 75 -29.42 -30.90 0.23
CA GLN A 75 -30.33 -29.92 0.80
C GLN A 75 -30.24 -28.60 0.02
N ASN A 76 -31.38 -27.97 -0.23
CA ASN A 76 -31.45 -26.67 -0.89
C ASN A 76 -31.54 -25.53 0.12
N ARG A 77 -31.66 -25.82 1.42
CA ARG A 77 -31.83 -24.82 2.47
C ARG A 77 -30.71 -23.78 2.56
N ARG A 78 -29.45 -24.18 2.33
CA ARG A 78 -28.27 -23.32 2.55
C ARG A 78 -27.27 -23.42 1.40
N TRP A 79 -26.85 -22.27 0.92
CA TRP A 79 -25.89 -22.14 -0.19
C TRP A 79 -24.81 -21.12 0.15
N THR A 80 -23.57 -21.44 -0.20
CA THR A 80 -22.48 -20.46 -0.30
C THR A 80 -22.48 -19.87 -1.70
N ILE A 81 -22.62 -18.56 -1.77
CA ILE A 81 -22.55 -17.78 -3.01
C ILE A 81 -21.25 -16.99 -3.00
N ALA A 82 -20.51 -17.01 -4.11
CA ALA A 82 -19.26 -16.31 -4.27
C ALA A 82 -19.36 -15.30 -5.41
N VAL A 83 -19.19 -14.03 -5.10
CA VAL A 83 -19.31 -12.91 -6.03
C VAL A 83 -17.94 -12.30 -6.24
N GLN A 84 -17.57 -12.15 -7.50
CA GLN A 84 -16.36 -11.48 -7.92
C GLN A 84 -16.72 -10.06 -8.34
N PRO A 85 -16.27 -9.02 -7.62
CA PRO A 85 -16.38 -7.65 -8.10
C PRO A 85 -15.67 -7.50 -9.45
N ASP A 86 -16.21 -6.65 -10.31
CA ASP A 86 -15.60 -6.25 -11.59
C ASP A 86 -14.99 -4.84 -11.53
N SER A 87 -15.24 -4.11 -10.44
CA SER A 87 -14.79 -2.75 -10.19
C SER A 87 -14.78 -2.46 -8.69
N HIS A 88 -14.42 -1.22 -8.32
CA HIS A 88 -14.38 -0.72 -6.95
C HIS A 88 -15.66 0.00 -6.53
N GLU A 89 -16.67 0.02 -7.40
CA GLU A 89 -18.00 0.53 -7.05
C GLU A 89 -18.73 -0.44 -6.14
N ASP A 90 -19.74 0.06 -5.43
CA ASP A 90 -20.59 -0.78 -4.58
C ASP A 90 -21.23 -1.91 -5.39
N VAL A 91 -21.09 -3.13 -4.88
CA VAL A 91 -21.69 -4.33 -5.45
C VAL A 91 -23.06 -4.53 -4.83
N THR A 92 -24.12 -4.38 -5.64
CA THR A 92 -25.48 -4.73 -5.23
C THR A 92 -25.81 -6.12 -5.74
N VAL A 93 -26.20 -7.01 -4.83
CA VAL A 93 -26.65 -8.36 -5.13
C VAL A 93 -28.13 -8.42 -4.83
N GLU A 94 -28.92 -8.77 -5.83
CA GLU A 94 -30.37 -8.97 -5.71
C GLU A 94 -30.77 -10.37 -6.14
N LEU A 95 -31.59 -11.03 -5.32
CA LEU A 95 -32.31 -12.24 -5.65
C LEU A 95 -33.81 -11.88 -5.74
N PRO A 96 -34.36 -11.72 -6.95
CA PRO A 96 -35.73 -11.25 -7.13
C PRO A 96 -36.76 -12.30 -6.76
N ALA A 97 -37.91 -11.84 -6.24
CA ALA A 97 -39.11 -12.67 -6.15
C ALA A 97 -39.59 -13.06 -7.56
N ALA A 98 -40.23 -14.22 -7.67
CA ALA A 98 -40.84 -14.67 -8.93
C ALA A 98 -42.35 -14.80 -8.79
N THR A 99 -43.08 -14.39 -9.83
CA THR A 99 -44.55 -14.56 -9.90
C THR A 99 -44.96 -15.98 -10.27
N ASP A 100 -44.12 -16.67 -11.04
CA ASP A 100 -44.28 -18.05 -11.50
C ASP A 100 -42.90 -18.69 -11.73
N CYS A 101 -42.89 -19.99 -12.03
CA CYS A 101 -41.66 -20.77 -12.25
C CYS A 101 -41.22 -20.83 -13.71
N ASP A 102 -41.88 -20.12 -14.61
CA ASP A 102 -41.56 -20.09 -16.04
C ASP A 102 -40.58 -18.96 -16.38
N ALA A 103 -40.44 -17.97 -15.48
CA ALA A 103 -39.47 -16.89 -15.62
C ALA A 103 -38.01 -17.39 -15.58
N VAL A 104 -37.15 -16.78 -16.40
CA VAL A 104 -35.71 -17.06 -16.42
C VAL A 104 -35.11 -16.74 -15.05
N GLY A 105 -34.28 -17.65 -14.51
CA GLY A 105 -33.69 -17.49 -13.18
C GLY A 105 -34.65 -17.70 -12.00
N ALA A 106 -35.93 -18.02 -12.23
CA ALA A 106 -36.89 -18.20 -11.15
C ALA A 106 -36.49 -19.35 -10.22
N VAL A 107 -36.38 -19.05 -8.92
CA VAL A 107 -36.13 -20.05 -7.89
C VAL A 107 -37.46 -20.62 -7.40
N CYS A 108 -37.63 -21.93 -7.59
CA CYS A 108 -38.85 -22.64 -7.23
C CYS A 108 -38.59 -23.95 -6.48
N THR A 109 -39.54 -24.32 -5.62
CA THR A 109 -39.64 -25.69 -5.10
C THR A 109 -40.07 -26.67 -6.20
N GLU A 110 -39.85 -27.97 -6.01
CA GLU A 110 -40.36 -29.02 -6.90
C GLU A 110 -41.89 -28.99 -7.06
N ALA A 111 -42.62 -28.51 -6.05
CA ALA A 111 -44.07 -28.33 -6.10
C ALA A 111 -44.52 -27.08 -6.89
N GLY A 112 -43.62 -26.38 -7.57
CA GLY A 112 -43.93 -25.22 -8.40
C GLY A 112 -44.23 -23.94 -7.60
N ARG A 113 -43.84 -23.88 -6.32
CA ARG A 113 -43.93 -22.66 -5.51
C ARG A 113 -42.72 -21.75 -5.79
N PRO A 114 -42.91 -20.53 -6.32
CA PRO A 114 -41.83 -19.58 -6.55
C PRO A 114 -41.38 -18.89 -5.25
N LEU A 115 -40.15 -18.36 -5.28
CA LEU A 115 -39.62 -17.47 -4.24
C LEU A 115 -40.51 -16.22 -4.12
N SER A 116 -41.00 -15.95 -2.92
CA SER A 116 -42.02 -14.93 -2.71
C SER A 116 -41.49 -13.55 -2.31
N ASN A 117 -40.22 -13.43 -1.96
CA ASN A 117 -39.60 -12.16 -1.56
C ASN A 117 -38.35 -11.86 -2.38
N THR A 118 -38.17 -10.60 -2.72
CA THR A 118 -36.90 -10.07 -3.20
C THR A 118 -35.96 -9.89 -2.00
N THR A 119 -34.72 -10.32 -2.15
CA THR A 119 -33.66 -10.09 -1.16
C THR A 119 -32.54 -9.31 -1.83
N THR A 120 -32.18 -8.16 -1.26
CA THR A 120 -31.14 -7.29 -1.80
C THR A 120 -30.16 -6.94 -0.70
N ALA A 121 -28.87 -6.91 -1.02
CA ALA A 121 -27.85 -6.31 -0.18
C ALA A 121 -26.80 -5.61 -1.04
N THR A 122 -26.21 -4.57 -0.47
CA THR A 122 -25.11 -3.83 -1.09
C THR A 122 -23.87 -4.04 -0.23
N VAL A 123 -22.79 -4.51 -0.86
CA VAL A 123 -21.47 -4.60 -0.26
C VAL A 123 -20.68 -3.39 -0.75
N ALA A 124 -20.20 -2.58 0.18
CA ALA A 124 -19.49 -1.36 -0.18
C ALA A 124 -18.19 -1.68 -0.92
N GLY A 125 -17.80 -0.81 -1.86
CA GLY A 125 -16.45 -0.82 -2.44
C GLY A 125 -15.34 -0.74 -1.39
N PRO A 126 -14.06 -0.88 -1.77
CA PRO A 126 -12.94 -0.83 -0.84
C PRO A 126 -12.93 0.46 -0.04
N GLN A 127 -13.35 0.37 1.22
CA GLN A 127 -13.37 1.52 2.11
C GLN A 127 -11.95 1.77 2.62
N ALA A 128 -11.48 3.01 2.49
CA ALA A 128 -10.29 3.42 3.21
C ALA A 128 -10.59 3.32 4.72
N SER A 129 -9.67 2.82 5.53
CA SER A 129 -9.68 3.12 6.96
C SER A 129 -9.14 4.53 7.18
N ALA A 130 -9.68 5.23 8.17
CA ALA A 130 -9.21 6.56 8.55
C ALA A 130 -8.86 6.62 10.05
N GLN A 131 -7.70 7.19 10.36
CA GLN A 131 -7.25 7.44 11.73
C GLN A 131 -6.73 8.86 11.85
N VAL A 132 -7.00 9.54 12.97
CA VAL A 132 -6.48 10.87 13.24
C VAL A 132 -5.76 10.93 14.59
N ASP A 133 -4.56 11.50 14.58
CA ASP A 133 -3.76 11.83 15.75
C ASP A 133 -3.32 13.30 15.67
N GLY A 134 -3.97 14.15 16.47
CA GLY A 134 -3.75 15.59 16.47
C GLY A 134 -4.01 16.19 15.09
N SER A 135 -2.95 16.68 14.43
CA SER A 135 -3.03 17.28 13.09
C SER A 135 -2.79 16.31 11.94
N VAL A 136 -2.57 15.02 12.21
CA VAL A 136 -2.25 14.02 11.19
C VAL A 136 -3.45 13.10 11.01
N LEU A 137 -4.02 13.07 9.80
CA LEU A 137 -5.08 12.15 9.43
C LEU A 137 -4.55 11.18 8.38
N THR A 138 -4.56 9.89 8.68
CA THR A 138 -4.11 8.82 7.79
C THR A 138 -5.31 8.08 7.23
N LEU A 139 -5.42 8.08 5.91
CA LEU A 139 -6.29 7.22 5.11
C LEU A 139 -5.46 6.02 4.64
N ALA A 140 -5.97 4.80 4.81
CA ALA A 140 -5.27 3.58 4.44
C ALA A 140 -6.22 2.55 3.81
N TRP A 141 -5.79 1.91 2.74
CA TRP A 141 -6.49 0.85 2.02
C TRP A 141 -5.77 -0.49 2.23
N GLU A 142 -6.47 -1.59 2.02
CA GLU A 142 -5.88 -2.92 2.15
C GLU A 142 -4.89 -3.24 1.02
N THR A 143 -5.13 -2.67 -0.16
CA THR A 143 -4.32 -2.85 -1.37
C THR A 143 -3.45 -1.63 -1.65
N ARG A 144 -2.41 -1.82 -2.49
CA ARG A 144 -1.53 -0.73 -2.89
C ARG A 144 -2.32 0.36 -3.63
N ARG A 145 -1.88 1.60 -3.47
CA ARG A 145 -2.32 2.78 -4.20
C ARG A 145 -1.17 3.19 -5.11
N ASP A 146 -1.15 2.73 -6.35
CA ASP A 146 -0.05 2.98 -7.30
C ASP A 146 -0.13 4.39 -7.92
N GLY A 147 -0.79 5.32 -7.23
CA GLY A 147 -1.05 6.67 -7.71
C GLY A 147 0.20 7.54 -7.65
N PHE A 148 0.99 7.57 -8.73
CA PHE A 148 2.09 8.53 -8.92
C PHE A 148 1.65 10.02 -8.85
N ALA A 149 0.35 10.29 -8.78
CA ALA A 149 -0.21 11.64 -8.70
C ALA A 149 -0.73 11.94 -7.28
N LEU A 150 -0.06 12.86 -6.59
CA LEU A 150 -0.44 13.32 -5.27
C LEU A 150 -1.79 14.07 -5.35
N PRO A 151 -2.85 13.61 -4.67
CA PRO A 151 -4.11 14.36 -4.64
C PRO A 151 -3.91 15.69 -3.89
N SER A 152 -4.63 16.71 -4.33
CA SER A 152 -4.63 18.02 -3.69
C SER A 152 -5.36 17.93 -2.35
N GLY A 153 -4.96 18.74 -1.36
CA GLY A 153 -5.74 18.90 -0.13
C GLY A 153 -7.18 19.38 -0.38
N LYS A 154 -7.46 19.97 -1.55
CA LYS A 154 -8.80 20.38 -1.99
C LYS A 154 -9.67 19.22 -2.47
N ASP A 155 -9.07 18.07 -2.76
CA ASP A 155 -9.78 16.86 -3.16
C ASP A 155 -10.40 16.17 -1.94
N PHE A 156 -10.12 16.66 -0.72
CA PHE A 156 -10.66 16.15 0.53
C PHE A 156 -11.48 17.21 1.28
N ALA A 157 -12.58 16.77 1.89
CA ALA A 157 -13.33 17.58 2.85
C ALA A 157 -13.30 16.89 4.21
N VAL A 158 -12.49 17.40 5.14
CA VAL A 158 -12.39 16.89 6.52
C VAL A 158 -13.37 17.67 7.40
N ARG A 159 -14.27 16.96 8.10
CA ARG A 159 -15.20 17.53 9.07
C ARG A 159 -14.81 17.10 10.48
N VAL A 160 -14.70 18.06 11.40
CA VAL A 160 -14.45 17.84 12.83
C VAL A 160 -15.65 18.42 13.59
N ASP A 161 -16.41 17.57 14.30
CA ASP A 161 -17.69 17.91 14.95
C ASP A 161 -18.67 18.66 14.01
N GLY A 162 -18.66 18.30 12.71
CA GLY A 162 -19.47 18.93 11.66
C GLY A 162 -18.88 20.21 11.06
N GLY A 163 -17.81 20.77 11.62
CA GLY A 163 -17.10 21.94 11.07
C GLY A 163 -16.00 21.55 10.09
N LEU A 164 -15.87 22.28 8.97
CA LEU A 164 -14.79 22.02 8.00
C LEU A 164 -13.41 22.32 8.58
N ARG A 165 -12.47 21.41 8.29
CA ARG A 165 -11.05 21.53 8.58
C ARG A 165 -10.25 21.54 7.31
N ALA A 166 -9.43 22.59 7.15
CA ALA A 166 -8.57 22.73 5.99
C ALA A 166 -7.46 21.69 6.04
N VAL A 167 -7.19 21.07 4.90
CA VAL A 167 -6.03 20.20 4.69
C VAL A 167 -4.87 21.08 4.21
N ALA A 168 -3.85 21.22 5.05
CA ALA A 168 -2.66 22.02 4.81
C ALA A 168 -1.59 21.29 3.98
N SER A 169 -1.56 19.95 4.03
CA SER A 169 -0.63 19.13 3.25
C SER A 169 -1.23 17.76 2.93
N THR A 170 -0.77 17.17 1.83
CA THR A 170 -1.08 15.79 1.46
C THR A 170 0.21 15.02 1.22
N SER A 171 0.22 13.74 1.56
CA SER A 171 1.30 12.82 1.26
C SER A 171 0.72 11.45 0.95
N LEU A 172 1.29 10.73 -0.01
CA LEU A 172 0.93 9.34 -0.26
C LEU A 172 1.82 8.42 0.57
N TRP A 173 1.43 7.16 0.74
CA TRP A 173 2.29 6.05 1.11
C TRP A 173 1.71 4.80 0.42
N MET A 174 2.46 3.69 0.36
CA MET A 174 2.11 2.50 -0.46
C MET A 174 0.63 2.11 -0.47
N ARG A 175 -0.06 2.27 0.66
CA ARG A 175 -1.45 1.88 0.84
C ARG A 175 -2.34 3.05 1.25
N GLY A 176 -1.94 4.30 1.11
CA GLY A 176 -2.75 5.36 1.68
C GLY A 176 -2.34 6.79 1.43
N VAL A 177 -3.09 7.69 2.05
CA VAL A 177 -2.91 9.14 1.98
C VAL A 177 -2.85 9.67 3.40
N VAL A 178 -1.83 10.45 3.72
CA VAL A 178 -1.76 11.22 4.96
C VAL A 178 -2.11 12.67 4.65
N LEU A 179 -3.07 13.21 5.38
CA LEU A 179 -3.53 14.59 5.33
C LEU A 179 -3.03 15.32 6.58
N GLY A 180 -2.29 16.41 6.38
CA GLY A 180 -1.95 17.34 7.44
C GLY A 180 -3.07 18.35 7.61
N LEU A 181 -3.73 18.37 8.76
CA LEU A 181 -4.81 19.31 9.08
C LEU A 181 -4.22 20.65 9.55
N ALA A 182 -4.82 21.75 9.13
CA ALA A 182 -4.36 23.10 9.48
C ALA A 182 -4.46 23.40 10.98
N GLU A 183 -5.36 22.72 11.69
CA GLU A 183 -5.47 22.76 13.15
C GLU A 183 -5.66 21.35 13.70
N PRO A 184 -5.06 21.03 14.86
CA PRO A 184 -5.14 19.69 15.45
C PRO A 184 -6.54 19.38 15.97
N VAL A 185 -6.92 18.11 15.82
CA VAL A 185 -8.11 17.51 16.44
C VAL A 185 -7.82 17.24 17.91
N ARG A 186 -8.82 17.40 18.77
CA ARG A 186 -8.74 17.10 20.21
C ARG A 186 -9.29 15.70 20.51
N PRO A 187 -8.92 15.09 21.66
CA PRO A 187 -9.57 13.87 22.12
C PRO A 187 -11.10 14.02 22.11
N HIS A 188 -11.80 12.95 21.72
CA HIS A 188 -13.28 12.84 21.66
C HIS A 188 -14.00 13.63 20.56
N GLN A 189 -13.31 14.43 19.75
CA GLN A 189 -13.96 15.06 18.59
C GLN A 189 -14.25 14.02 17.51
N ALA A 190 -15.44 14.09 16.93
CA ALA A 190 -15.82 13.24 15.82
C ALA A 190 -15.20 13.76 14.53
N VAL A 191 -14.55 12.88 13.77
CA VAL A 191 -13.91 13.24 12.51
C VAL A 191 -14.45 12.38 11.39
N ALA A 192 -14.81 13.02 10.28
CA ALA A 192 -15.23 12.36 9.05
C ALA A 192 -14.51 12.98 7.86
N VAL A 193 -14.27 12.17 6.83
CA VAL A 193 -13.55 12.59 5.62
C VAL A 193 -14.37 12.24 4.40
N ASP A 194 -14.43 13.18 3.45
CA ASP A 194 -14.85 12.90 2.09
C ASP A 194 -13.64 12.96 1.16
N TYR A 195 -13.65 12.12 0.14
CA TYR A 195 -12.84 12.29 -1.05
C TYR A 195 -13.75 12.69 -2.21
N LEU A 196 -13.52 13.88 -2.75
CA LEU A 196 -14.37 14.51 -3.76
C LEU A 196 -14.06 14.05 -5.19
N GLY A 197 -13.02 13.22 -5.37
CA GLY A 197 -12.46 12.89 -6.68
C GLY A 197 -11.60 14.03 -7.24
N SER A 198 -10.78 13.72 -8.23
CA SER A 198 -9.97 14.72 -8.96
C SER A 198 -9.96 14.44 -10.45
N ALA A 199 -10.25 15.46 -11.25
CA ALA A 199 -10.23 15.36 -12.72
C ALA A 199 -8.80 15.40 -13.30
N MET A 200 -7.82 15.88 -12.53
CA MET A 200 -6.42 16.06 -12.97
C MET A 200 -5.50 15.01 -12.36
N HIS A 201 -5.65 14.74 -11.06
CA HIS A 201 -4.78 13.85 -10.30
C HIS A 201 -5.62 12.97 -9.35
N PRO A 202 -6.46 12.08 -9.90
CA PRO A 202 -7.25 11.18 -9.06
C PRO A 202 -6.32 10.27 -8.27
N LEU A 203 -6.72 9.96 -7.04
CA LEU A 203 -6.26 8.75 -6.36
C LEU A 203 -6.44 7.57 -7.30
N ARG A 204 -5.44 6.70 -7.37
CA ARG A 204 -5.50 5.48 -8.15
C ARG A 204 -5.30 4.27 -7.26
N ASP A 205 -5.98 3.19 -7.58
CA ASP A 205 -5.72 1.90 -6.96
C ASP A 205 -4.42 1.25 -7.49
N GLY A 206 -4.15 0.02 -7.05
CA GLY A 206 -3.01 -0.78 -7.50
C GLY A 206 -3.17 -1.37 -8.92
N ALA A 207 -4.32 -1.18 -9.57
CA ALA A 207 -4.53 -1.47 -10.99
C ALA A 207 -4.32 -0.21 -11.86
N GLY A 208 -4.23 0.96 -11.24
CA GLY A 208 -4.09 2.25 -11.90
C GLY A 208 -5.44 2.91 -12.23
N ASP A 209 -6.56 2.35 -11.80
CA ASP A 209 -7.90 2.91 -12.04
C ASP A 209 -8.18 4.05 -11.05
N ALA A 210 -8.94 5.05 -11.51
CA ALA A 210 -9.24 6.23 -10.71
C ALA A 210 -10.24 5.88 -9.60
N GLU A 211 -9.89 6.21 -8.37
CA GLU A 211 -10.74 6.04 -7.20
C GLU A 211 -12.00 6.90 -7.35
N PRO A 212 -13.20 6.30 -7.20
CA PRO A 212 -14.45 7.06 -7.21
C PRO A 212 -14.54 7.97 -5.99
N ALA A 213 -15.33 9.05 -6.10
CA ALA A 213 -15.59 9.93 -4.98
C ALA A 213 -16.42 9.20 -3.90
N TRP A 214 -16.06 9.38 -2.64
CA TRP A 214 -16.74 8.80 -1.49
C TRP A 214 -16.90 9.82 -0.36
N ARG A 215 -17.87 9.60 0.52
CA ARG A 215 -18.26 10.54 1.57
C ARG A 215 -18.46 9.86 2.91
N ASP A 216 -18.35 10.68 3.95
CA ASP A 216 -18.68 10.34 5.33
C ASP A 216 -17.85 9.18 5.89
N LEU A 217 -16.60 9.03 5.46
CA LEU A 217 -15.71 8.03 6.04
C LEU A 217 -15.33 8.44 7.47
N PRO A 218 -15.72 7.67 8.52
CA PRO A 218 -15.41 8.02 9.89
C PRO A 218 -13.92 7.76 10.20
N ALA A 219 -13.27 8.70 10.88
CA ALA A 219 -11.89 8.55 11.33
C ALA A 219 -11.82 8.21 12.83
N VAL A 220 -11.04 7.19 13.17
CA VAL A 220 -10.74 6.83 14.56
C VAL A 220 -9.82 7.88 15.17
N ASN A 221 -10.33 8.61 16.16
CA ASN A 221 -9.56 9.65 16.86
C ASN A 221 -8.76 9.04 18.02
N VAL A 222 -7.45 8.89 17.81
CA VAL A 222 -6.51 8.36 18.81
C VAL A 222 -5.70 9.46 19.50
N THR A 223 -6.08 10.73 19.28
CA THR A 223 -5.37 11.87 19.86
C THR A 223 -5.34 11.76 21.38
N GLY A 224 -4.13 11.79 21.96
CA GLY A 224 -3.94 11.82 23.41
C GLY A 224 -4.09 10.46 24.12
N VAL A 225 -4.16 9.34 23.38
CA VAL A 225 -4.04 8.00 23.97
C VAL A 225 -2.56 7.72 24.23
N ALA A 226 -2.14 7.61 25.50
CA ALA A 226 -0.79 7.19 25.84
C ALA A 226 -0.58 5.73 25.45
N SER A 227 0.35 5.46 24.54
CA SER A 227 0.78 4.10 24.17
C SER A 227 1.22 3.34 25.42
N ALA A 228 0.61 2.18 25.70
CA ALA A 228 0.91 1.38 26.88
C ALA A 228 2.34 0.82 26.82
N GLU A 229 3.18 1.22 27.78
CA GLU A 229 4.54 0.73 27.99
C GLU A 229 4.55 -0.76 28.40
N GLY A 230 5.34 -1.58 27.70
CA GLY A 230 5.77 -2.92 28.12
C GLY A 230 7.05 -2.87 28.98
N PRO A 231 7.41 -3.95 29.71
CA PRO A 231 8.39 -3.88 30.79
C PRO A 231 9.85 -3.83 30.30
N ALA A 232 10.63 -2.89 30.85
CA ALA A 232 12.02 -2.61 30.50
C ALA A 232 13.01 -3.73 30.86
N VAL A 233 13.90 -4.08 29.92
CA VAL A 233 15.11 -4.89 30.17
C VAL A 233 16.33 -4.19 29.55
N ARG A 234 17.44 -4.11 30.29
CA ARG A 234 18.68 -3.41 29.91
C ARG A 234 19.56 -4.25 28.97
N ALA A 235 20.07 -3.66 27.90
CA ALA A 235 21.22 -4.18 27.14
C ALA A 235 22.32 -3.10 26.98
N THR A 236 23.58 -3.50 27.16
CA THR A 236 24.78 -2.63 27.13
C THR A 236 25.45 -2.61 25.76
N ALA A 237 25.74 -1.40 25.24
CA ALA A 237 26.48 -1.16 24.01
C ALA A 237 27.96 -1.60 24.11
N ALA A 238 28.47 -2.25 23.05
CA ALA A 238 29.89 -2.63 22.91
C ALA A 238 30.56 -1.78 21.81
N ASN A 239 31.65 -1.09 22.20
CA ASN A 239 32.47 -0.15 21.42
C ASN A 239 33.37 -0.78 20.32
N ARG A 240 33.56 -0.07 19.19
CA ARG A 240 34.87 0.23 18.53
C ARG A 240 34.73 1.32 17.43
N PRO A 241 35.82 2.00 16.98
CA PRO A 241 35.91 3.46 16.84
C PRO A 241 35.63 4.00 15.42
N PRO A 242 35.41 5.32 15.28
CA PRO A 242 34.95 5.95 14.04
C PRO A 242 36.10 6.36 13.10
N VAL A 243 35.79 6.48 11.81
CA VAL A 243 36.64 7.13 10.81
C VAL A 243 36.19 8.59 10.66
N THR A 244 36.89 9.50 11.37
CA THR A 244 37.26 10.92 11.10
C THR A 244 36.31 11.80 10.26
N ASP A 245 35.94 13.05 10.56
CA ASP A 245 36.36 14.06 11.55
C ASP A 245 35.19 15.03 11.85
N ASP A 246 35.15 15.45 13.11
CA ASP A 246 34.59 16.67 13.71
C ASP A 246 33.08 16.82 14.07
N VAL A 247 32.92 17.14 15.37
CA VAL A 247 31.73 17.31 16.22
C VAL A 247 30.86 16.05 16.46
N SER A 248 31.44 15.06 17.13
CA SER A 248 30.67 14.06 17.88
C SER A 248 30.15 14.72 19.16
N ALA A 249 28.88 15.12 19.18
CA ALA A 249 28.23 15.47 20.43
C ALA A 249 28.20 14.22 21.31
N SER A 250 28.73 14.33 22.53
CA SER A 250 28.66 13.28 23.56
C SER A 250 27.18 12.99 23.87
N PHE A 251 26.72 11.79 23.52
CA PHE A 251 25.32 11.37 23.68
C PHE A 251 25.06 10.93 25.13
N ALA A 252 24.65 11.88 25.97
CA ALA A 252 24.20 11.62 27.34
C ALA A 252 22.66 11.55 27.48
N GLY A 253 21.90 11.38 26.39
CA GLY A 253 20.44 11.47 26.42
C GLY A 253 19.68 10.70 25.34
N LEU A 254 20.27 9.67 24.75
CA LEU A 254 19.55 8.73 23.88
C LEU A 254 18.99 7.60 24.75
N GLU A 255 17.69 7.59 25.01
CA GLU A 255 16.99 6.42 25.51
C GLU A 255 16.45 5.64 24.30
N LEU A 256 17.09 4.51 24.01
CA LEU A 256 16.63 3.54 23.03
C LEU A 256 15.71 2.55 23.75
N GLY A 257 14.40 2.68 23.54
CA GLY A 257 13.41 1.69 23.95
C GLY A 257 13.18 0.66 22.83
N ASP A 258 12.57 -0.48 23.16
CA ASP A 258 12.57 -1.72 22.36
C ASP A 258 11.99 -1.65 20.93
N THR A 259 11.48 -0.51 20.45
CA THR A 259 11.05 -0.35 19.04
C THR A 259 11.16 1.08 18.46
N GLY A 260 11.76 2.05 19.16
CA GLY A 260 11.72 3.44 18.70
C GLY A 260 12.70 4.40 19.35
N LEU A 261 13.10 5.41 18.59
CA LEU A 261 14.00 6.47 19.03
C LEU A 261 13.22 7.54 19.82
N ALA A 262 13.40 7.64 21.14
CA ALA A 262 12.86 8.75 21.93
C ALA A 262 13.85 9.94 21.93
N VAL A 263 13.57 10.98 21.14
CA VAL A 263 14.45 12.17 20.98
C VAL A 263 14.13 13.25 22.03
N ALA A 264 13.71 12.86 23.24
CA ALA A 264 13.32 13.77 24.33
C ALA A 264 14.55 14.40 25.01
N GLY A 265 15.35 15.18 24.28
CA GLY A 265 16.54 15.84 24.83
C GLY A 265 17.58 16.29 23.82
N ILE A 266 17.43 15.93 22.54
CA ILE A 266 18.35 16.38 21.49
C ILE A 266 17.91 17.77 21.00
N GLY A 267 18.82 18.75 21.05
CA GLY A 267 18.58 20.07 20.47
C GLY A 267 18.29 19.95 18.97
N THR A 268 17.39 20.77 18.44
CA THR A 268 17.00 20.75 17.01
C THR A 268 18.12 21.14 16.04
N ASP A 269 19.28 21.54 16.58
CA ASP A 269 20.43 22.04 15.82
C ASP A 269 21.46 20.93 15.50
N VAL A 270 21.14 19.67 15.78
CA VAL A 270 22.02 18.54 15.43
C VAL A 270 22.16 18.43 13.92
N ARG A 271 23.41 18.46 13.45
CA ARG A 271 23.79 18.37 12.03
C ARG A 271 24.28 17.00 11.60
N ARG A 272 24.81 16.21 12.54
CA ARG A 272 25.33 14.86 12.27
C ARG A 272 24.80 13.92 13.32
N LEU A 273 24.23 12.80 12.89
CA LEU A 273 23.64 11.81 13.76
C LEU A 273 23.96 10.41 13.22
N ASP A 274 24.51 9.58 14.08
CA ASP A 274 24.77 8.17 13.81
C ASP A 274 23.89 7.33 14.74
N LEU A 275 23.02 6.56 14.11
CA LEU A 275 22.08 5.64 14.73
C LEU A 275 22.20 4.25 14.07
N SER A 276 23.34 3.96 13.45
CA SER A 276 23.60 2.65 12.86
C SER A 276 23.55 1.53 13.91
N ARG A 277 23.06 0.35 13.55
CA ARG A 277 23.09 -0.86 14.40
C ARG A 277 22.34 -0.75 15.72
N ASN A 278 21.15 -0.14 15.71
CA ASN A 278 20.33 0.04 16.90
C ASN A 278 19.01 -0.74 16.88
N GLY A 279 18.73 -1.54 15.84
CA GLY A 279 17.46 -2.28 15.72
C GLY A 279 16.24 -1.36 15.61
N LEU A 280 16.42 -0.18 15.01
CA LEU A 280 15.34 0.80 14.88
C LEU A 280 14.35 0.35 13.81
N ALA A 281 13.07 0.30 14.15
CA ALA A 281 11.97 0.15 13.19
C ALA A 281 11.22 1.48 12.99
N ASP A 282 11.00 2.23 14.08
CA ASP A 282 10.34 3.54 14.04
C ASP A 282 11.36 4.70 14.20
N ILE A 283 11.37 5.57 13.20
CA ILE A 283 12.21 6.77 13.13
C ILE A 283 11.39 8.08 13.07
N ALA A 284 10.09 8.05 13.38
CA ALA A 284 9.18 9.19 13.28
C ALA A 284 9.69 10.45 14.00
N THR A 285 10.39 10.27 15.10
CA THR A 285 10.95 11.35 15.92
C THR A 285 12.06 12.14 15.21
N LEU A 286 12.72 11.58 14.18
CA LEU A 286 13.74 12.27 13.38
C LEU A 286 13.16 13.41 12.53
N ALA A 287 11.85 13.40 12.24
CA ALA A 287 11.18 14.43 11.41
C ALA A 287 11.30 15.86 11.98
N ARG A 288 11.71 16.00 13.25
CA ARG A 288 11.90 17.29 13.92
C ARG A 288 13.32 17.84 13.79
N LEU A 289 14.29 17.04 13.37
CA LEU A 289 15.70 17.40 13.29
C LEU A 289 16.05 18.03 11.94
N ARG A 290 15.40 19.17 11.63
CA ARG A 290 15.46 19.84 10.33
C ARG A 290 16.86 20.36 9.95
N ALA A 291 17.78 20.45 10.92
CA ALA A 291 19.16 20.89 10.71
C ALA A 291 20.12 19.74 10.34
N LEU A 292 19.65 18.48 10.26
CA LEU A 292 20.50 17.34 9.92
C LEU A 292 21.09 17.48 8.51
N GLU A 293 22.42 17.40 8.45
CA GLU A 293 23.22 17.40 7.22
C GLU A 293 23.77 15.99 6.92
N SER A 294 23.98 15.16 7.95
CA SER A 294 24.48 13.79 7.83
C SER A 294 23.73 12.87 8.78
N LEU A 295 23.20 11.77 8.25
CA LEU A 295 22.45 10.79 9.03
C LEU A 295 22.87 9.37 8.62
N ASP A 296 23.31 8.59 9.60
CA ASP A 296 23.57 7.15 9.44
C ASP A 296 22.50 6.36 10.18
N LEU A 297 21.74 5.57 9.43
CA LEU A 297 20.68 4.67 9.89
C LEU A 297 20.94 3.24 9.41
N SER A 298 22.18 2.93 9.03
CA SER A 298 22.53 1.61 8.50
C SER A 298 22.36 0.48 9.52
N ASP A 299 22.16 -0.74 9.04
CA ASP A 299 22.02 -1.97 9.83
C ASP A 299 20.92 -1.84 10.92
N ASN A 300 19.71 -1.45 10.54
CA ASN A 300 18.53 -1.36 11.41
C ASN A 300 17.35 -2.19 10.83
N ASP A 301 16.17 -2.12 11.44
CA ASP A 301 14.96 -2.83 11.01
C ASP A 301 13.94 -1.86 10.34
N ILE A 302 14.43 -0.83 9.66
CA ILE A 302 13.61 0.25 9.08
C ILE A 302 12.93 -0.25 7.81
N ILE A 303 11.62 -0.02 7.72
CA ILE A 303 10.82 -0.27 6.52
C ILE A 303 10.30 1.04 5.93
N ASP A 304 9.94 2.00 6.79
CA ASP A 304 9.35 3.29 6.41
C ASP A 304 10.33 4.45 6.68
N VAL A 305 10.70 5.15 5.61
CA VAL A 305 11.57 6.34 5.66
C VAL A 305 10.80 7.66 5.56
N SER A 306 9.48 7.65 5.70
CA SER A 306 8.61 8.83 5.62
C SER A 306 9.00 9.94 6.60
N ALA A 307 9.57 9.58 7.75
CA ALA A 307 10.06 10.54 8.74
C ALA A 307 11.20 11.42 8.23
N LEU A 308 11.94 10.97 7.20
CA LEU A 308 13.04 11.72 6.58
C LEU A 308 12.54 12.80 5.62
N ARG A 309 11.24 12.80 5.30
CA ARG A 309 10.65 13.76 4.39
C ARG A 309 10.82 15.19 4.89
N GLY A 310 11.40 16.03 4.04
CA GLY A 310 11.62 17.44 4.32
C GLY A 310 12.77 17.70 5.30
N LEU A 311 13.66 16.73 5.56
CA LEU A 311 14.97 16.99 6.13
C LEU A 311 15.90 17.59 5.05
N THR A 312 15.50 18.74 4.50
CA THR A 312 16.07 19.31 3.26
C THR A 312 17.54 19.75 3.39
N ALA A 313 18.07 19.80 4.61
CA ALA A 313 19.49 20.07 4.86
C ALA A 313 20.39 18.83 4.67
N LEU A 314 19.81 17.62 4.53
CA LEU A 314 20.56 16.38 4.39
C LEU A 314 21.41 16.39 3.12
N ARG A 315 22.70 16.07 3.30
CA ARG A 315 23.69 15.88 2.25
C ARG A 315 24.19 14.45 2.20
N ARG A 316 24.21 13.75 3.34
CA ARG A 316 24.65 12.36 3.44
C ARG A 316 23.62 11.55 4.20
N LEU A 317 23.16 10.46 3.58
CA LEU A 317 22.21 9.54 4.17
C LEU A 317 22.65 8.10 3.90
N ASP A 318 22.88 7.36 4.98
CA ASP A 318 23.11 5.92 4.92
C ASP A 318 21.90 5.17 5.48
N LEU A 319 21.32 4.31 4.67
CA LEU A 319 20.17 3.46 4.96
C LEU A 319 20.48 1.98 4.63
N GLY A 320 21.76 1.64 4.44
CA GLY A 320 22.15 0.29 4.06
C GLY A 320 21.77 -0.76 5.11
N GLY A 321 21.45 -1.99 4.72
CA GLY A 321 21.15 -3.08 5.65
C GLY A 321 19.86 -2.87 6.44
N ASN A 322 18.79 -2.44 5.77
CA ASN A 322 17.43 -2.32 6.31
C ASN A 322 16.45 -3.16 5.46
N ASP A 323 15.14 -3.04 5.71
CA ASP A 323 14.08 -3.74 4.95
C ASP A 323 13.25 -2.75 4.11
N ILE A 324 13.88 -1.69 3.61
CA ILE A 324 13.22 -0.62 2.85
C ILE A 324 12.86 -1.13 1.45
N VAL A 325 11.60 -0.95 1.08
CA VAL A 325 11.09 -1.25 -0.28
C VAL A 325 10.96 0.04 -1.09
N GLU A 326 10.60 1.14 -0.43
CA GLU A 326 10.17 2.38 -1.08
C GLU A 326 11.04 3.57 -0.69
N VAL A 327 11.48 4.34 -1.68
CA VAL A 327 12.36 5.51 -1.50
C VAL A 327 11.73 6.82 -1.92
N TRP A 328 10.43 6.83 -2.29
CA TRP A 328 9.69 8.05 -2.65
C TRP A 328 9.74 9.18 -1.58
N PRO A 329 9.80 8.91 -0.25
CA PRO A 329 9.92 10.00 0.73
C PRO A 329 11.23 10.80 0.61
N LEU A 330 12.22 10.24 -0.07
CA LEU A 330 13.51 10.88 -0.30
C LEU A 330 13.49 11.83 -1.51
N ALA A 331 12.44 11.80 -2.35
CA ALA A 331 12.38 12.57 -3.60
C ALA A 331 12.57 14.08 -3.43
N ASP A 332 12.15 14.61 -2.27
CA ASP A 332 12.22 16.04 -1.93
C ASP A 332 13.47 16.39 -1.08
N LEU A 333 14.58 15.65 -1.24
CA LEU A 333 15.87 15.95 -0.60
C LEU A 333 16.86 16.54 -1.63
N PRO A 334 16.72 17.83 -2.00
CA PRO A 334 17.38 18.41 -3.17
C PRO A 334 18.90 18.55 -3.04
N ASP A 335 19.41 18.52 -1.80
CA ASP A 335 20.81 18.74 -1.46
C ASP A 335 21.58 17.45 -1.16
N LEU A 336 20.95 16.28 -1.38
CA LEU A 336 21.58 15.00 -1.13
C LEU A 336 22.75 14.75 -2.11
N GLU A 337 23.94 14.53 -1.55
CA GLU A 337 25.19 14.27 -2.27
C GLU A 337 25.56 12.79 -2.21
N VAL A 338 25.22 12.12 -1.10
CA VAL A 338 25.52 10.70 -0.85
C VAL A 338 24.27 10.00 -0.35
N LEU A 339 23.88 8.92 -1.02
CA LEU A 339 22.81 8.03 -0.64
C LEU A 339 23.28 6.58 -0.71
N VAL A 340 23.20 5.86 0.41
CA VAL A 340 23.50 4.43 0.47
C VAL A 340 22.22 3.68 0.81
N LEU A 341 21.80 2.79 -0.08
CA LEU A 341 20.62 1.93 0.06
C LEU A 341 21.00 0.45 -0.07
N ASP A 342 22.28 0.11 0.05
CA ASP A 342 22.78 -1.25 -0.14
C ASP A 342 22.09 -2.25 0.81
N GLY A 343 21.70 -3.44 0.33
CA GLY A 343 21.12 -4.47 1.17
C GLY A 343 19.73 -4.12 1.70
N ASN A 344 18.86 -3.61 0.81
CA ASN A 344 17.45 -3.35 1.05
C ASN A 344 16.60 -4.18 0.06
N ARG A 345 15.33 -3.82 -0.12
CA ARG A 345 14.39 -4.47 -1.06
C ARG A 345 13.84 -3.48 -2.09
N VAL A 346 14.62 -2.46 -2.42
CA VAL A 346 14.22 -1.40 -3.35
C VAL A 346 14.14 -1.95 -4.77
N ALA A 347 13.02 -1.75 -5.45
CA ALA A 347 12.86 -2.12 -6.86
C ALA A 347 12.70 -0.89 -7.77
N ASP A 348 12.00 0.14 -7.28
CA ASP A 348 11.76 1.39 -8.00
C ASP A 348 12.66 2.51 -7.47
N VAL A 349 13.44 3.10 -8.38
CA VAL A 349 14.34 4.23 -8.10
C VAL A 349 13.85 5.56 -8.72
N GLY A 350 12.59 5.62 -9.17
CA GLY A 350 11.95 6.78 -9.77
C GLY A 350 12.01 8.05 -8.90
N ALA A 351 11.98 7.87 -7.58
CA ALA A 351 12.14 8.95 -6.60
C ALA A 351 13.46 9.71 -6.73
N LEU A 352 14.51 9.08 -7.29
CA LEU A 352 15.84 9.64 -7.36
C LEU A 352 16.03 10.58 -8.56
N THR A 353 15.10 10.59 -9.53
CA THR A 353 15.21 11.31 -10.82
C THR A 353 15.56 12.80 -10.67
N HIS A 354 15.16 13.44 -9.57
CA HIS A 354 15.34 14.87 -9.33
C HIS A 354 16.54 15.22 -8.43
N MET A 355 17.33 14.23 -7.98
CA MET A 355 18.47 14.44 -7.10
C MET A 355 19.71 14.93 -7.86
N ALA A 356 19.62 16.13 -8.45
CA ALA A 356 20.65 16.69 -9.34
C ALA A 356 22.03 16.88 -8.69
N ARG A 357 22.13 16.84 -7.36
CA ARG A 357 23.38 16.96 -6.58
C ARG A 357 23.99 15.62 -6.15
N LEU A 358 23.30 14.51 -6.42
CA LEU A 358 23.75 13.18 -6.00
C LEU A 358 25.07 12.82 -6.70
N GLU A 359 26.12 12.59 -5.92
CA GLU A 359 27.44 12.22 -6.42
C GLU A 359 27.72 10.73 -6.19
N ASN A 360 27.24 10.15 -5.09
CA ASN A 360 27.46 8.76 -4.74
C ASN A 360 26.13 8.07 -4.44
N LEU A 361 25.86 6.98 -5.17
CA LEU A 361 24.67 6.15 -5.00
C LEU A 361 25.07 4.68 -4.83
N GLY A 362 24.75 4.11 -3.67
CA GLY A 362 24.82 2.67 -3.41
C GLY A 362 23.43 2.05 -3.53
N LEU A 363 23.26 1.10 -4.45
CA LEU A 363 22.04 0.32 -4.63
C LEU A 363 22.34 -1.19 -4.59
N ALA A 364 23.51 -1.62 -4.14
CA ALA A 364 23.89 -3.02 -4.21
C ALA A 364 22.93 -3.90 -3.41
N ARG A 365 22.68 -5.14 -3.85
CA ARG A 365 21.79 -6.11 -3.16
C ARG A 365 20.39 -5.54 -2.93
N ASN A 366 19.75 -5.15 -4.01
CA ASN A 366 18.36 -4.71 -4.06
C ASN A 366 17.61 -5.51 -5.16
N ALA A 367 16.42 -5.06 -5.53
CA ALA A 367 15.59 -5.67 -6.57
C ALA A 367 15.40 -4.74 -7.77
N VAL A 368 16.35 -3.84 -8.04
CA VAL A 368 16.23 -2.84 -9.11
C VAL A 368 16.37 -3.50 -10.48
N GLU A 369 15.38 -3.33 -11.35
CA GLU A 369 15.41 -3.82 -12.74
C GLU A 369 15.60 -2.70 -13.76
N ASP A 370 14.95 -1.56 -13.52
CA ASP A 370 15.00 -0.38 -14.38
C ASP A 370 15.81 0.75 -13.73
N ILE A 371 16.85 1.21 -14.45
CA ILE A 371 17.68 2.34 -14.05
C ILE A 371 17.51 3.55 -14.96
N SER A 372 16.50 3.55 -15.83
CA SER A 372 16.14 4.72 -16.65
C SER A 372 15.93 6.01 -15.84
N PRO A 373 15.40 5.98 -14.59
CA PRO A 373 15.29 7.19 -13.77
C PRO A 373 16.63 7.84 -13.41
N LEU A 374 17.73 7.10 -13.51
CA LEU A 374 19.06 7.60 -13.16
C LEU A 374 19.74 8.37 -14.29
N ALA A 375 19.24 8.30 -15.53
CA ALA A 375 19.91 8.83 -16.74
C ALA A 375 20.29 10.32 -16.62
N ASP A 376 19.48 11.12 -15.94
CA ASP A 376 19.69 12.56 -15.79
C ASP A 376 20.51 12.97 -14.55
N LEU A 377 21.03 12.01 -13.77
CA LEU A 377 21.86 12.28 -12.59
C LEU A 377 23.30 12.65 -12.98
N ARG A 378 23.45 13.78 -13.68
CA ARG A 378 24.72 14.22 -14.27
C ARG A 378 25.84 14.50 -13.27
N SER A 379 25.51 14.67 -11.98
CA SER A 379 26.49 14.83 -10.90
C SER A 379 27.07 13.51 -10.41
N LEU A 380 26.47 12.37 -10.79
CA LEU A 380 26.83 11.06 -10.26
C LEU A 380 28.26 10.67 -10.68
N ARG A 381 29.07 10.32 -9.67
CA ARG A 381 30.48 9.93 -9.79
C ARG A 381 30.69 8.46 -9.43
N ARG A 382 29.88 7.94 -8.50
CA ARG A 382 29.94 6.55 -8.04
C ARG A 382 28.56 5.94 -8.04
N LEU A 383 28.42 4.79 -8.69
CA LEU A 383 27.19 4.02 -8.76
C LEU A 383 27.49 2.55 -8.48
N ASP A 384 26.90 1.97 -7.43
CA ASP A 384 26.94 0.53 -7.16
C ASP A 384 25.59 -0.11 -7.51
N LEU A 385 25.55 -0.95 -8.56
CA LEU A 385 24.37 -1.74 -8.96
C LEU A 385 24.56 -3.24 -8.65
N GLY A 386 25.62 -3.63 -7.95
CA GLY A 386 25.95 -5.04 -7.71
C GLY A 386 24.76 -5.81 -7.14
N TRP A 387 24.60 -7.08 -7.50
CA TRP A 387 23.49 -7.90 -7.00
C TRP A 387 22.10 -7.29 -7.22
N ASN A 388 21.85 -6.70 -8.39
CA ASN A 388 20.51 -6.33 -8.85
C ASN A 388 20.16 -7.04 -10.17
N PRO A 389 18.88 -7.22 -10.47
CA PRO A 389 18.40 -7.79 -11.74
C PRO A 389 18.38 -6.80 -12.93
N VAL A 390 19.21 -5.74 -12.93
CA VAL A 390 19.25 -4.75 -14.03
C VAL A 390 19.77 -5.38 -15.31
N ARG A 391 18.99 -5.24 -16.40
CA ARG A 391 19.33 -5.80 -17.72
C ARG A 391 19.75 -4.73 -18.73
N ASP A 392 19.17 -3.54 -18.65
CA ASP A 392 19.50 -2.42 -19.52
C ASP A 392 20.43 -1.45 -18.82
N LEU A 393 21.65 -1.32 -19.35
CA LEU A 393 22.66 -0.39 -18.86
C LEU A 393 22.78 0.87 -19.73
N SER A 394 21.92 1.04 -20.73
CA SER A 394 21.91 2.23 -21.59
C SER A 394 21.85 3.56 -20.81
N PRO A 395 21.10 3.69 -19.69
CA PRO A 395 21.06 4.93 -18.91
C PRO A 395 22.41 5.35 -18.31
N VAL A 396 23.33 4.41 -18.10
CA VAL A 396 24.68 4.70 -17.59
C VAL A 396 25.51 5.47 -18.62
N GLY A 397 25.20 5.34 -19.91
CA GLY A 397 25.87 6.07 -20.99
C GLY A 397 25.73 7.59 -20.88
N ASP A 398 24.66 8.07 -20.26
CA ASP A 398 24.35 9.50 -20.10
C ASP A 398 25.01 10.12 -18.86
N LEU A 399 25.61 9.30 -17.98
CA LEU A 399 26.26 9.71 -16.73
C LEU A 399 27.69 10.24 -16.97
N GLN A 400 27.79 11.47 -17.48
CA GLN A 400 29.05 12.08 -17.95
C GLN A 400 30.15 12.22 -16.88
N ARG A 401 29.80 12.21 -15.59
CA ARG A 401 30.76 12.39 -14.48
C ARG A 401 31.10 11.09 -13.75
N LEU A 402 30.59 9.95 -14.23
CA LEU A 402 30.77 8.66 -13.57
C LEU A 402 32.24 8.22 -13.66
N VAL A 403 32.87 8.03 -12.49
CA VAL A 403 34.27 7.59 -12.36
C VAL A 403 34.34 6.15 -11.86
N TRP A 404 33.33 5.70 -11.13
CA TRP A 404 33.27 4.36 -10.56
C TRP A 404 31.89 3.76 -10.77
N LEU A 405 31.86 2.56 -11.33
CA LEU A 405 30.65 1.78 -11.57
C LEU A 405 30.90 0.35 -11.14
N ARG A 406 30.01 -0.19 -10.31
CA ARG A 406 29.88 -1.63 -10.12
C ARG A 406 28.63 -2.12 -10.82
N LEU A 407 28.84 -3.10 -11.70
CA LEU A 407 27.79 -3.68 -12.53
C LEU A 407 26.94 -4.68 -11.73
N PRO A 408 25.68 -4.90 -12.15
CA PRO A 408 24.84 -5.96 -11.60
C PRO A 408 25.48 -7.33 -11.84
N ASP A 409 25.35 -8.24 -10.87
CA ASP A 409 25.87 -9.60 -11.03
C ASP A 409 24.93 -10.40 -11.93
N ALA A 410 25.44 -10.86 -13.07
CA ALA A 410 24.72 -11.81 -13.94
C ALA A 410 24.65 -13.15 -13.21
N GLY A 411 23.47 -13.51 -12.70
CA GLY A 411 23.26 -14.80 -12.06
C GLY A 411 23.62 -15.97 -12.99
N GLY A 412 24.60 -16.78 -12.59
CA GLY A 412 24.98 -18.05 -13.22
C GLY A 412 26.22 -17.98 -14.12
N ASP A 413 27.34 -18.51 -13.63
CA ASP A 413 28.54 -18.94 -14.36
C ASP A 413 29.25 -17.91 -15.29
N ALA A 414 29.69 -16.77 -14.74
CA ALA A 414 30.80 -16.01 -15.33
C ALA A 414 31.83 -15.63 -14.26
N PRO A 415 33.13 -15.97 -14.43
CA PRO A 415 34.17 -15.56 -13.51
C PRO A 415 34.58 -14.11 -13.78
N THR A 416 35.08 -13.46 -12.74
CA THR A 416 35.79 -12.15 -12.68
C THR A 416 34.95 -10.87 -12.68
N HIS A 417 34.88 -10.26 -11.49
CA HIS A 417 34.61 -8.85 -11.26
C HIS A 417 35.40 -7.97 -12.25
N ARG A 418 34.70 -7.17 -13.04
CA ARG A 418 35.29 -6.05 -13.77
C ARG A 418 34.82 -4.75 -13.16
N LEU A 419 35.66 -4.16 -12.32
CA LEU A 419 35.64 -2.72 -12.09
C LEU A 419 35.99 -2.05 -13.43
N VAL A 420 35.05 -1.27 -14.00
CA VAL A 420 35.36 -0.43 -15.15
C VAL A 420 35.64 0.98 -14.63
N LEU A 421 36.92 1.36 -14.58
CA LEU A 421 37.31 2.77 -14.54
C LEU A 421 37.03 3.37 -15.92
N LEU A 422 35.91 4.08 -16.06
CA LEU A 422 35.49 4.70 -17.32
C LEU A 422 36.46 5.84 -17.68
N ARG A 423 37.43 5.53 -18.54
CA ARG A 423 38.12 6.55 -19.35
C ARG A 423 37.66 6.39 -20.80
N TRP A 424 36.42 6.86 -21.06
CA TRP A 424 35.70 7.05 -22.34
C TRP A 424 35.30 5.75 -23.09
N LEU A 425 34.11 5.53 -23.67
CA LEU A 425 32.97 6.36 -24.10
C LEU A 425 33.29 7.52 -25.08
N LEU A 426 34.28 7.29 -25.96
CA LEU A 426 34.40 7.92 -27.29
C LEU A 426 34.58 6.77 -28.28
N ALA A 427 33.93 6.71 -29.45
CA ALA A 427 33.44 7.79 -30.30
C ALA A 427 32.25 7.29 -31.17
N PRO A 428 31.47 8.20 -31.79
CA PRO A 428 30.59 7.84 -32.88
C PRO A 428 31.40 7.54 -34.15
N ASP A 429 30.83 6.68 -35.00
CA ASP A 429 31.20 6.46 -36.41
C ASP A 429 32.43 5.56 -36.72
N THR A 430 32.18 4.27 -36.95
CA THR A 430 32.67 3.54 -38.16
C THR A 430 32.10 2.10 -38.22
N PRO A 431 31.65 1.61 -39.40
CA PRO A 431 31.12 0.26 -39.55
C PRO A 431 32.25 -0.73 -39.93
N GLY A 432 32.41 -1.80 -39.15
CA GLY A 432 33.26 -2.95 -39.53
C GLY A 432 33.99 -3.60 -38.36
N THR A 433 33.59 -4.83 -38.03
CA THR A 433 34.39 -5.99 -37.53
C THR A 433 35.77 -5.74 -36.90
N CYS A 434 36.22 -6.40 -35.84
CA CYS A 434 35.65 -7.28 -34.82
C CYS A 434 36.82 -7.64 -33.86
N LEU A 435 36.48 -8.25 -32.72
CA LEU A 435 37.29 -9.25 -32.01
C LEU A 435 38.65 -8.80 -31.43
N GLY A 436 38.61 -8.50 -30.13
CA GLY A 436 39.66 -8.86 -29.19
C GLY A 436 40.88 -7.95 -29.19
N CYS A 437 40.92 -6.99 -28.27
CA CYS A 437 42.14 -6.59 -27.55
C CYS A 437 41.76 -5.67 -26.38
N ALA A 438 41.55 -6.24 -25.20
CA ALA A 438 41.71 -5.53 -23.94
C ALA A 438 43.04 -6.00 -23.34
N VAL A 439 44.08 -5.16 -23.44
CA VAL A 439 45.33 -5.35 -22.71
C VAL A 439 45.07 -4.85 -21.29
N LEU A 440 45.00 -5.80 -20.36
CA LEU A 440 45.12 -5.58 -18.93
C LEU A 440 46.59 -5.30 -18.60
N ARG A 441 46.86 -4.18 -17.93
CA ARG A 441 48.00 -4.04 -17.02
C ARG A 441 47.54 -3.30 -15.77
N ASN A 442 47.39 -4.05 -14.68
CA ASN A 442 47.46 -3.55 -13.32
C ASN A 442 48.92 -3.68 -12.87
N ASP A 443 49.41 -2.66 -12.17
CA ASP A 443 50.28 -2.87 -11.01
C ASP A 443 49.38 -2.88 -9.76
#